data_AF-A0A7S2B497-F1
#
_entry.id   AF-A0A7S2B497-F1
#
_cell.length_a   1.000
_cell.length_b   1.000
_cell.length_c   1.000
_cell.angle_alpha   90.00
_cell.angle_beta   90.00
_cell.angle_gamma   90.00
#
_symmetry.space_group_name_H-M   'P 1'
#
loop_
_entity.id
_entity.type
_entity.pdbx_description
1 polymer ?
#
loop_
_entity_poly.entity_id
_entity_poly.type
_entity_poly.pdbx_seq_one_letter_code
_entity_poly.pdbx_strand_id
1 'polypeptide(L)'
;FDAMGPDGHLLGRTGKNMRVVRVIRSVRIIRLAKLRKIAAQLGDLITSEYHQILLGVVKLIVTIIWLNHFIACIWWALGINISDGGRHDSWTRFYKYENSTLGLQYFTSLHWSLTQFTPASMDVSARNTPERVFSVIVLLFALVAFSSFISSITAHMTHLRQLQDRHSSDFARLRRYLKSHHVPLHLGARIMYCVEYR
;
A
#
# COMPACT_ATOMS: atom_id res chain seq x y z
N PHE A 1 0.62 36.48 53.64
CA PHE A 1 0.65 36.71 52.17
C PHE A 1 0.93 35.37 51.53
N ASP A 2 -0.14 34.82 50.98
CA ASP A 2 -0.32 33.46 50.50
C ASP A 2 0.41 33.13 49.19
N ALA A 3 0.45 31.81 48.96
CA ALA A 3 0.42 31.11 47.66
C ALA A 3 1.75 30.90 46.90
N MET A 4 2.49 29.87 47.33
CA MET A 4 3.30 29.03 46.43
C MET A 4 2.36 28.03 45.74
N GLY A 5 1.92 28.33 44.52
CA GLY A 5 1.03 27.48 43.71
C GLY A 5 1.73 26.20 43.20
N PRO A 6 1.10 25.01 43.27
CA PRO A 6 1.69 23.74 42.86
C PRO A 6 1.36 23.42 41.39
N ASP A 7 1.95 24.15 40.44
CA ASP A 7 1.56 24.03 39.02
C ASP A 7 2.61 23.31 38.15
N GLY A 8 3.68 22.78 38.75
CA GLY A 8 4.81 22.15 38.03
C GLY A 8 4.58 20.73 37.51
N HIS A 9 3.45 20.07 37.84
CA HIS A 9 3.26 18.64 37.58
C HIS A 9 2.33 18.29 36.39
N LEU A 10 1.67 19.27 35.78
CA LEU A 10 0.66 19.02 34.73
C LEU A 10 1.22 18.98 33.29
N LEU A 11 2.43 19.48 33.05
CA LEU A 11 3.03 19.51 31.71
C LEU A 11 3.70 18.18 31.29
N GLY A 12 3.98 17.28 32.24
CA GLY A 12 4.63 15.99 31.95
C GLY A 12 3.70 14.86 31.49
N ARG A 13 2.37 15.04 31.56
CA ARG A 13 1.39 13.96 31.31
C ARG A 13 0.74 14.00 29.92
N THR A 14 0.83 15.14 29.21
CA THR A 14 0.20 15.32 27.88
C THR A 14 0.95 14.61 26.76
N GLY A 15 2.27 14.42 26.88
CA GLY A 15 3.10 13.74 25.87
C GLY A 15 2.91 12.20 25.80
N LYS A 16 2.41 11.58 26.87
CA LYS A 16 2.18 10.12 26.93
C LYS A 16 0.87 9.73 26.24
N ASN A 17 -0.14 10.59 26.29
CA ASN A 17 -1.47 10.31 25.75
C ASN A 17 -1.53 10.34 24.20
N MET A 18 -0.66 11.13 23.55
CA MET A 18 -0.53 11.13 22.08
C MET A 18 0.10 9.84 21.50
N ARG A 19 0.94 9.15 22.28
CA ARG A 19 1.54 7.86 21.87
C ARG A 19 0.49 6.75 21.86
N VAL A 20 -0.42 6.76 22.84
CA VAL A 20 -1.49 5.77 22.98
C VAL A 20 -2.56 5.92 21.89
N VAL A 21 -2.94 7.14 21.49
CA VAL A 21 -3.88 7.36 20.36
C VAL A 21 -3.32 6.83 19.03
N ARG A 22 -2.00 6.95 18.80
CA ARG A 22 -1.33 6.43 17.60
C ARG A 22 -1.35 4.89 17.57
N VAL A 23 -1.06 4.23 18.69
CA VAL A 23 -1.10 2.76 18.82
C VAL A 23 -2.53 2.21 18.73
N ILE A 24 -3.52 2.90 19.31
CA ILE A 24 -4.95 2.50 19.22
C ILE A 24 -5.46 2.54 17.77
N ARG A 25 -5.00 3.51 16.95
CA ARG A 25 -5.28 3.51 15.51
C ARG A 25 -4.69 2.30 14.82
N SER A 26 -3.46 1.88 15.14
CA SER A 26 -2.84 0.67 14.59
C SER A 26 -3.61 -0.61 14.97
N VAL A 27 -4.15 -0.70 16.19
CA VAL A 27 -4.98 -1.84 16.65
C VAL A 27 -6.30 -1.94 15.89
N ARG A 28 -6.89 -0.83 15.42
CA ARG A 28 -8.07 -0.88 14.53
C ARG A 28 -7.78 -1.64 13.23
N ILE A 29 -6.53 -1.70 12.77
CA ILE A 29 -6.18 -2.41 11.54
C ILE A 29 -5.95 -3.91 11.75
N ILE A 30 -5.66 -4.35 12.98
CA ILE A 30 -5.78 -5.78 13.33
C ILE A 30 -7.25 -6.24 13.17
N ARG A 31 -8.24 -5.36 13.42
CA ARG A 31 -9.64 -5.66 13.09
C ARG A 31 -9.90 -5.68 11.58
N LEU A 32 -9.21 -4.86 10.79
CA LEU A 32 -9.24 -4.96 9.32
C LEU A 32 -8.58 -6.26 8.82
N ALA A 33 -7.58 -6.79 9.52
CA ALA A 33 -7.03 -8.12 9.23
C ALA A 33 -8.03 -9.25 9.56
N LYS A 34 -8.89 -9.08 10.57
CA LYS A 34 -10.07 -9.96 10.76
C LYS A 34 -11.06 -9.84 9.59
N LEU A 35 -11.28 -8.62 9.07
CA LEU A 35 -12.03 -8.43 7.82
C LEU A 35 -11.35 -9.07 6.61
N ARG A 36 -10.01 -9.13 6.55
CA ARG A 36 -9.30 -9.91 5.52
C ARG A 36 -9.59 -11.41 5.63
N LYS A 37 -9.76 -11.92 6.86
CA LYS A 37 -10.16 -13.31 7.10
C LYS A 37 -11.59 -13.56 6.61
N ILE A 38 -12.51 -12.62 6.85
CA ILE A 38 -13.89 -12.66 6.35
C ILE A 38 -13.94 -12.46 4.82
N ALA A 39 -13.09 -11.60 4.26
CA ALA A 39 -12.96 -11.40 2.82
C ALA A 39 -12.33 -12.62 2.13
N ALA A 40 -11.44 -13.36 2.81
CA ALA A 40 -10.95 -14.64 2.33
C ALA A 40 -12.07 -15.70 2.34
N GLN A 41 -12.91 -15.73 3.39
CA GLN A 41 -14.09 -16.59 3.45
C GLN A 41 -15.17 -16.22 2.41
N LEU A 42 -15.31 -14.94 2.07
CA LEU A 42 -16.15 -14.47 0.97
C LEU A 42 -15.52 -14.73 -0.41
N GLY A 43 -14.19 -14.75 -0.50
CA GLY A 43 -13.45 -15.11 -1.72
C GLY A 43 -13.78 -16.51 -2.20
N ASP A 44 -14.04 -17.45 -1.28
CA ASP A 44 -14.49 -18.81 -1.58
C ASP A 44 -15.95 -18.86 -2.09
N LEU A 45 -16.77 -17.83 -1.80
CA LEU A 45 -18.14 -17.70 -2.33
C LEU A 45 -18.20 -16.94 -3.66
N ILE A 46 -17.17 -16.18 -4.02
CA ILE A 46 -17.15 -15.38 -5.24
C ILE A 46 -16.52 -16.21 -6.36
N THR A 47 -17.37 -16.92 -7.10
CA THR A 47 -17.03 -17.76 -8.26
C THR A 47 -16.55 -16.98 -9.49
N SER A 48 -16.50 -15.66 -9.44
CA SER A 48 -16.09 -14.81 -10.55
C SER A 48 -14.60 -14.44 -10.45
N GLU A 49 -13.79 -15.00 -11.34
CA GLU A 49 -12.33 -14.81 -11.44
C GLU A 49 -11.91 -13.32 -11.50
N TYR A 50 -12.77 -12.47 -12.06
CA TYR A 50 -12.58 -11.02 -12.11
C TYR A 50 -12.52 -10.39 -10.70
N HIS A 51 -13.38 -10.84 -9.79
CA HIS A 51 -13.43 -10.31 -8.43
C HIS A 51 -12.19 -10.72 -7.63
N GLN A 52 -11.62 -11.89 -7.87
CA GLN A 52 -10.38 -12.32 -7.22
C GLN A 52 -9.19 -11.44 -7.62
N ILE A 53 -9.10 -11.09 -8.91
CA ILE A 53 -8.08 -10.17 -9.42
C ILE A 53 -8.26 -8.77 -8.82
N LEU A 54 -9.49 -8.25 -8.82
CA LEU A 54 -9.81 -6.94 -8.23
C LEU A 54 -9.44 -6.89 -6.74
N LEU A 55 -9.81 -7.91 -5.96
CA LEU A 55 -9.46 -8.01 -4.54
C LEU A 55 -7.95 -8.08 -4.32
N GLY A 56 -7.21 -8.75 -5.19
CA GLY A 56 -5.74 -8.78 -5.18
C GLY A 56 -5.14 -7.39 -5.33
N VAL A 57 -5.56 -6.63 -6.34
CA VAL A 57 -5.09 -5.26 -6.59
C VAL A 57 -5.46 -4.31 -5.44
N VAL A 58 -6.70 -4.36 -4.97
CA VAL A 58 -7.15 -3.54 -3.82
C VAL A 58 -6.33 -3.86 -2.57
N LYS A 59 -6.07 -5.14 -2.29
CA LYS A 59 -5.24 -5.57 -1.16
C LYS A 59 -3.81 -5.01 -1.24
N LEU A 60 -3.23 -4.97 -2.45
CA LEU A 60 -1.90 -4.38 -2.68
C LEU A 60 -1.90 -2.86 -2.42
N ILE A 61 -2.86 -2.12 -2.99
CA ILE A 61 -2.99 -0.67 -2.80
C ILE A 61 -3.15 -0.32 -1.31
N VAL A 62 -4.05 -1.02 -0.61
CA VAL A 62 -4.26 -0.81 0.83
C VAL A 62 -2.97 -1.06 1.61
N THR A 63 -2.18 -2.07 1.23
CA THR A 63 -0.91 -2.38 1.89
C THR A 63 0.13 -1.27 1.69
N ILE A 64 0.23 -0.69 0.50
CA ILE A 64 1.14 0.45 0.24
C ILE A 64 0.75 1.70 1.02
N ILE A 65 -0.54 2.05 1.04
CA ILE A 65 -1.05 3.18 1.82
C ILE A 65 -0.73 2.98 3.30
N TRP A 66 -0.88 1.74 3.77
CA TRP A 66 -0.55 1.38 5.13
C TRP A 66 0.93 1.58 5.43
N LEU A 67 1.83 1.01 4.62
CA LEU A 67 3.28 1.18 4.82
C LEU A 67 3.69 2.66 4.83
N ASN A 68 3.16 3.46 3.88
CA ASN A 68 3.43 4.89 3.81
C ASN A 68 2.94 5.65 5.05
N HIS A 69 1.78 5.29 5.60
CA HIS A 69 1.30 5.87 6.86
C HIS A 69 2.27 5.63 8.04
N PHE A 70 2.82 4.42 8.14
CA PHE A 70 3.78 4.08 9.20
C PHE A 70 5.10 4.83 9.02
N ILE A 71 5.64 4.82 7.80
CA ILE A 71 6.87 5.53 7.46
C ILE A 71 6.71 7.03 7.72
N ALA A 72 5.59 7.64 7.31
CA ALA A 72 5.27 9.03 7.57
C ALA A 72 5.18 9.36 9.07
N CYS A 73 4.54 8.48 9.86
CA CYS A 73 4.46 8.66 11.31
C CYS A 73 5.83 8.57 11.99
N ILE A 74 6.70 7.68 11.52
CA ILE A 74 8.08 7.54 12.01
C ILE A 74 8.90 8.75 11.59
N TRP A 75 8.77 9.22 10.34
CA TRP A 75 9.44 10.43 9.84
C TRP A 75 9.09 11.68 10.66
N TRP A 76 7.81 11.86 10.98
CA TRP A 76 7.36 12.91 11.89
C TRP A 76 7.93 12.73 13.30
N ALA A 77 7.88 11.49 13.83
CA ALA A 77 8.43 11.20 15.15
C ALA A 77 9.94 11.48 15.22
N LEU A 78 10.68 11.20 14.15
CA LEU A 78 12.11 11.46 14.05
C LEU A 78 12.39 12.96 14.12
N GLY A 79 11.65 13.75 13.32
CA GLY A 79 11.82 15.20 13.26
C GLY A 79 11.50 15.95 14.56
N ILE A 80 10.60 15.43 15.40
CA ILE A 80 10.26 16.07 16.69
C ILE A 80 11.12 15.59 17.87
N ASN A 81 11.60 14.33 17.86
CA ASN A 81 12.31 13.74 19.02
C ASN A 81 13.83 13.79 18.87
N ILE A 82 14.35 13.85 17.64
CA ILE A 82 15.79 13.86 17.39
C ILE A 82 16.18 15.25 16.90
N SER A 83 16.47 16.13 17.85
CA SER A 83 17.32 17.28 17.60
C SER A 83 18.73 16.89 17.98
N ASP A 84 19.64 16.81 17.00
CA ASP A 84 21.07 16.81 17.32
C ASP A 84 21.31 18.08 18.14
N GLY A 85 21.80 17.95 19.37
CA GLY A 85 21.99 19.06 20.31
C GLY A 85 23.02 20.12 19.86
N GLY A 86 23.32 20.22 18.56
CA GLY A 86 24.19 21.22 17.94
C GLY A 86 23.82 21.47 16.46
N ARG A 87 24.13 22.69 15.99
CA ARG A 87 24.15 23.30 14.62
C ARG A 87 23.16 22.89 13.52
N HIS A 88 22.65 21.66 13.46
CA HIS A 88 21.73 21.17 12.44
C HIS A 88 20.36 20.87 13.02
N ASP A 89 19.42 21.79 12.79
CA ASP A 89 18.01 21.59 13.13
C ASP A 89 17.41 20.42 12.35
N SER A 90 16.45 19.74 12.99
CA SER A 90 15.61 18.73 12.33
C SER A 90 14.81 19.33 11.18
N TRP A 91 14.33 18.49 10.26
CA TRP A 91 13.54 18.96 9.13
C TRP A 91 12.30 19.75 9.57
N THR A 92 11.64 19.37 10.66
CA THR A 92 10.43 20.04 11.17
C THR A 92 10.72 21.47 11.62
N ARG A 93 11.87 21.70 12.26
CA ARG A 93 12.31 23.02 12.72
C ARG A 93 12.81 23.89 11.57
N PHE A 94 13.62 23.31 10.69
CA PHE A 94 14.19 24.03 9.55
C PHE A 94 13.10 24.59 8.62
N TYR A 95 12.10 23.77 8.27
CA TYR A 95 10.96 24.19 7.44
C TYR A 95 9.80 24.82 8.25
N LYS A 96 9.97 25.02 9.56
CA LYS A 96 9.01 25.66 10.48
C LYS A 96 7.63 24.98 10.52
N TYR A 97 7.56 23.66 10.36
CA TYR A 97 6.32 22.88 10.44
C TYR A 97 5.86 22.57 11.87
N GLU A 98 6.70 22.80 12.89
CA GLU A 98 6.42 22.45 14.29
C GLU A 98 5.13 23.11 14.83
N ASN A 99 4.87 24.36 14.43
CA ASN A 99 3.67 25.12 14.83
C ASN A 99 2.53 25.08 13.80
N SER A 100 2.67 24.30 12.73
CA SER A 100 1.65 24.19 11.69
C SER A 100 0.48 23.29 12.10
N THR A 101 -0.61 23.31 11.33
CA THR A 101 -1.78 22.46 11.61
C THR A 101 -1.42 20.98 11.52
N LEU A 102 -2.06 20.14 12.36
CA LEU A 102 -1.85 18.69 12.34
C LEU A 102 -2.07 18.07 10.95
N GLY A 103 -3.00 18.64 10.17
CA GLY A 103 -3.24 18.23 8.78
C GLY A 103 -2.00 18.47 7.92
N LEU A 104 -1.44 19.67 7.93
CA LEU A 104 -0.25 20.00 7.14
C LEU A 104 0.96 19.15 7.56
N GLN A 105 1.17 18.97 8.86
CA GLN A 105 2.23 18.10 9.39
C GLN A 105 2.12 16.66 8.88
N TYR A 106 0.90 16.10 8.95
CA TYR A 106 0.63 14.74 8.49
C TYR A 106 0.77 14.60 6.97
N PHE A 107 0.14 15.46 6.19
CA PHE A 107 0.16 15.36 4.73
C PHE A 107 1.55 15.63 4.14
N THR A 108 2.33 16.54 4.72
CA THR A 108 3.73 16.75 4.33
C THR A 108 4.58 15.50 4.62
N SER A 109 4.42 14.89 5.80
CA SER A 109 5.14 13.66 6.15
C SER A 109 4.74 12.47 5.27
N LEU A 110 3.44 12.39 4.93
CA LEU A 110 2.89 11.36 4.05
C LEU A 110 3.38 11.54 2.62
N HIS A 111 3.39 12.78 2.11
CA HIS A 111 3.92 13.09 0.80
C HIS A 111 5.41 12.73 0.71
N TRP A 112 6.21 13.10 1.71
CA TRP A 112 7.62 12.70 1.78
C TRP A 112 7.81 11.18 1.75
N SER A 113 6.98 10.42 2.47
CA SER A 113 7.01 8.96 2.42
C SER A 113 6.69 8.43 1.02
N LEU A 114 5.66 8.97 0.37
CA LEU A 114 5.23 8.55 -0.96
C LEU A 114 6.31 8.81 -2.03
N THR A 115 7.08 9.90 -1.88
CA THR A 115 8.17 10.21 -2.82
C THR A 115 9.34 9.22 -2.73
N GLN A 116 9.43 8.42 -1.66
CA GLN A 116 10.42 7.34 -1.56
C GLN A 116 10.02 6.10 -2.38
N PHE A 117 8.73 5.86 -2.57
CA PHE A 117 8.21 4.74 -3.37
C PHE A 117 8.02 5.10 -4.84
N THR A 118 7.65 6.35 -5.09
CA THR A 118 7.40 6.89 -6.42
C THR A 118 8.31 8.10 -6.58
N PRO A 119 9.36 8.03 -7.41
CA PRO A 119 10.29 9.14 -7.60
C PRO A 119 9.50 10.41 -7.94
N ALA A 120 9.42 11.32 -6.99
CA ALA A 120 8.70 12.58 -7.09
C ALA A 120 9.49 13.65 -6.36
N SER A 121 9.43 14.88 -6.86
CA SER A 121 10.10 16.02 -6.23
C SER A 121 9.40 16.40 -4.93
N MET A 122 10.18 16.62 -3.89
CA MET A 122 9.70 17.04 -2.57
C MET A 122 10.67 18.07 -2.00
N ASP A 123 10.12 19.17 -1.49
CA ASP A 123 10.94 20.26 -0.93
C ASP A 123 11.56 19.89 0.43
N VAL A 124 10.95 18.93 1.14
CA VAL A 124 11.40 18.44 2.46
C VAL A 124 12.47 17.36 2.29
N SER A 125 13.62 17.58 2.93
CA SER A 125 14.76 16.67 2.92
C SER A 125 15.35 16.47 4.31
N ALA A 126 16.10 15.37 4.48
CA ALA A 126 16.80 15.06 5.73
C ALA A 126 17.90 16.08 6.04
N ARG A 127 17.91 16.61 7.27
CA ARG A 127 18.80 17.67 7.73
C ARG A 127 19.88 17.19 8.68
N ASN A 128 19.64 16.12 9.43
CA ASN A 128 20.61 15.53 10.36
C ASN A 128 21.00 14.09 9.97
N THR A 129 22.04 13.56 10.62
CA THR A 129 22.55 12.21 10.32
C THR A 129 21.51 11.12 10.57
N PRO A 130 20.75 11.12 11.69
CA PRO A 130 19.70 10.12 11.93
C PRO A 130 18.59 10.14 10.87
N GLU A 131 18.12 11.31 10.46
CA GLU A 131 17.15 11.49 9.37
C GLU A 131 17.71 10.94 8.06
N ARG A 132 18.98 11.22 7.73
CA ARG A 132 19.62 10.72 6.51
C ARG A 132 19.72 9.19 6.51
N VAL A 133 20.15 8.59 7.62
CA VAL A 133 20.24 7.13 7.75
C VAL A 133 18.86 6.50 7.58
N PHE A 134 17.83 7.06 8.22
CA PHE A 134 16.46 6.58 8.07
C PHE A 134 15.97 6.70 6.62
N SER A 135 16.20 7.84 5.95
CA SER A 135 15.83 8.03 4.55
C SER A 135 16.48 6.99 3.63
N VAL A 136 17.76 6.68 3.82
CA VAL A 136 18.46 5.66 3.02
C VAL A 136 17.85 4.27 3.23
N ILE A 137 17.55 3.90 4.48
CA ILE A 137 16.89 2.61 4.79
C ILE A 137 15.51 2.53 4.12
N VAL A 138 14.71 3.61 4.23
CA VAL A 138 13.39 3.68 3.61
C VAL A 138 13.48 3.60 2.09
N LEU A 139 14.45 4.25 1.45
CA LEU A 139 14.66 4.19 0.00
C LEU A 139 14.96 2.77 -0.48
N LEU A 140 15.86 2.05 0.20
CA LEU A 140 16.18 0.66 -0.15
C LEU A 140 14.96 -0.26 0.02
N PHE A 141 14.22 -0.09 1.11
CA PHE A 141 12.98 -0.82 1.34
C PHE A 141 11.92 -0.51 0.28
N ALA A 142 11.74 0.78 -0.05
CA ALA A 142 10.75 1.25 -1.00
C ALA A 142 11.04 0.73 -2.41
N LEU A 143 12.32 0.67 -2.81
CA LEU A 143 12.74 0.07 -4.07
C LEU A 143 12.26 -1.39 -4.19
N VAL A 144 12.57 -2.22 -3.19
CA VAL A 144 12.18 -3.64 -3.17
C VAL A 144 10.66 -3.81 -3.14
N ALA A 145 9.98 -3.03 -2.30
CA ALA A 145 8.52 -3.07 -2.15
C ALA A 145 7.81 -2.64 -3.45
N PHE A 146 8.29 -1.60 -4.11
CA PHE A 146 7.71 -1.11 -5.36
C PHE A 146 7.93 -2.11 -6.51
N SER A 147 9.12 -2.70 -6.64
CA SER A 147 9.36 -3.78 -7.62
C SER A 147 8.44 -4.98 -7.40
N SER A 148 8.24 -5.38 -6.15
CA SER A 148 7.34 -6.48 -5.79
C SER A 148 5.87 -6.15 -6.10
N PHE A 149 5.48 -4.90 -5.88
CA PHE A 149 4.14 -4.41 -6.21
C PHE A 149 3.85 -4.47 -7.71
N ILE A 150 4.75 -3.94 -8.54
CA ILE A 150 4.62 -3.99 -10.00
C ILE A 150 4.56 -5.44 -10.48
N SER A 151 5.44 -6.30 -9.97
CA SER A 151 5.45 -7.73 -10.31
C SER A 151 4.13 -8.43 -9.98
N SER A 152 3.53 -8.10 -8.84
CA SER A 152 2.23 -8.65 -8.43
C SER A 152 1.09 -8.20 -9.35
N ILE A 153 1.08 -6.92 -9.73
CA ILE A 153 0.11 -6.39 -10.70
C ILE A 153 0.27 -7.10 -12.05
N THR A 154 1.51 -7.21 -12.55
CA THR A 154 1.80 -7.90 -13.80
C THR A 154 1.35 -9.36 -13.75
N ALA A 155 1.58 -10.08 -12.64
CA ALA A 155 1.12 -11.45 -12.48
C ALA A 155 -0.41 -11.55 -12.56
N HIS A 156 -1.14 -10.66 -11.89
CA HIS A 156 -2.60 -10.59 -11.97
C HIS A 156 -3.11 -10.25 -13.38
N MET A 157 -2.46 -9.32 -14.08
CA MET A 157 -2.80 -8.99 -15.47
C MET A 157 -2.53 -10.14 -16.44
N THR A 158 -1.41 -10.83 -16.29
CA THR A 158 -1.07 -12.01 -17.09
C THR A 158 -2.08 -13.13 -16.86
N HIS A 159 -2.49 -13.36 -15.62
CA HIS A 159 -3.54 -14.32 -15.30
C HIS A 159 -4.86 -13.96 -16.00
N LEU A 160 -5.26 -12.68 -15.98
CA LEU A 160 -6.47 -12.22 -16.68
C LEU A 160 -6.38 -12.46 -18.19
N ARG A 161 -5.23 -12.16 -18.81
CA ARG A 161 -5.01 -12.41 -20.25
C ARG A 161 -5.07 -13.91 -20.57
N GLN A 162 -4.48 -14.75 -19.73
CA GLN A 162 -4.55 -16.20 -19.91
C GLN A 162 -5.99 -16.73 -19.86
N LEU A 163 -6.84 -16.19 -18.99
CA LEU A 163 -8.27 -16.56 -18.95
C LEU A 163 -8.99 -16.17 -20.24
N GLN A 164 -8.71 -14.97 -20.77
CA GLN A 164 -9.27 -14.53 -22.05
C GLN A 164 -8.75 -15.35 -23.24
N ASP A 165 -7.47 -15.72 -23.23
CA ASP A 165 -6.81 -16.47 -24.31
C ASP A 165 -7.20 -17.96 -24.32
N ARG A 166 -7.58 -18.55 -23.18
CA ARG A 166 -8.04 -19.96 -23.10
C ARG A 166 -9.21 -20.23 -24.03
N HIS A 167 -10.20 -19.34 -24.06
CA HIS A 167 -11.36 -19.49 -24.94
C HIS A 167 -10.94 -19.54 -26.42
N SER A 168 -10.11 -18.60 -26.87
CA SER A 168 -9.63 -18.55 -28.25
C SER A 168 -8.76 -19.77 -28.61
N SER A 169 -7.89 -20.19 -27.69
CA SER A 169 -6.95 -21.28 -27.93
C SER A 169 -7.61 -22.67 -27.92
N ASP A 170 -8.66 -22.88 -27.12
CA ASP A 170 -9.44 -24.12 -27.13
C ASP A 170 -10.26 -24.26 -28.43
N PHE A 171 -10.89 -23.18 -28.90
CA PHE A 171 -11.54 -23.17 -30.23
C PHE A 171 -10.53 -23.41 -31.37
N ALA A 172 -9.33 -22.84 -31.29
CA ALA A 172 -8.27 -23.08 -32.26
C ALA A 172 -7.74 -24.52 -32.24
N ARG A 173 -7.73 -25.19 -31.08
CA ARG A 173 -7.40 -26.63 -30.97
C ARG A 173 -8.50 -27.50 -31.55
N LEU A 174 -9.77 -27.24 -31.20
CA LEU A 174 -10.91 -27.96 -31.74
C LEU A 174 -10.96 -27.87 -33.27
N ARG A 175 -10.76 -26.67 -33.82
CA ARG A 175 -10.69 -26.45 -35.28
C ARG A 175 -9.57 -27.27 -35.94
N ARG A 176 -8.39 -27.35 -35.31
CA ARG A 176 -7.27 -28.16 -35.81
C ARG A 176 -7.59 -29.65 -35.78
N TYR A 177 -8.22 -30.14 -34.71
CA TYR A 177 -8.64 -31.53 -34.56
C TYR A 177 -9.67 -31.95 -35.63
N LEU A 178 -10.70 -31.12 -35.85
CA LEU A 178 -11.71 -31.39 -36.88
C LEU A 178 -11.09 -31.44 -38.28
N LYS A 179 -10.10 -30.56 -38.54
CA LYS A 179 -9.37 -30.54 -39.81
C LYS A 179 -8.49 -31.79 -40.00
N SER A 180 -7.77 -32.24 -38.97
CA SER A 180 -6.91 -33.43 -39.08
C SER A 180 -7.70 -34.72 -39.28
N HIS A 181 -8.91 -34.81 -38.70
CA HIS A 181 -9.80 -35.96 -38.87
C HIS A 181 -10.72 -35.87 -40.10
N HIS A 182 -10.47 -34.92 -41.01
CA HIS A 182 -11.22 -34.76 -42.27
C HIS A 182 -12.73 -34.69 -42.07
N VAL A 183 -13.18 -34.05 -40.98
CA VAL A 183 -14.60 -33.89 -40.68
C VAL A 183 -15.24 -32.98 -41.73
N PRO A 184 -16.36 -33.37 -42.37
CA PRO A 184 -17.02 -32.53 -43.36
C PRO A 184 -17.46 -31.18 -42.74
N LEU A 185 -17.28 -30.10 -43.50
CA LEU A 185 -17.46 -28.71 -43.06
C LEU A 185 -18.79 -28.45 -42.34
N HIS A 186 -19.90 -29.02 -42.84
CA HIS A 186 -21.21 -28.92 -42.22
C HIS A 186 -21.24 -29.49 -40.78
N LEU A 187 -20.60 -30.64 -40.55
CA LEU A 187 -20.60 -31.27 -39.23
C LEU A 187 -19.67 -30.54 -38.27
N GLY A 188 -18.50 -30.10 -38.74
CA GLY A 188 -17.57 -29.29 -37.94
C GLY A 188 -18.16 -27.95 -37.50
N ALA A 189 -18.92 -27.28 -38.38
CA ALA A 189 -19.63 -26.04 -38.05
C ALA A 189 -20.69 -26.27 -36.97
N ARG A 190 -21.48 -27.36 -37.07
CA ARG A 190 -22.47 -27.72 -36.02
C ARG A 190 -21.82 -28.02 -34.67
N ILE A 191 -20.66 -28.70 -34.67
CA ILE A 191 -19.93 -29.00 -33.44
C ILE A 191 -19.42 -27.71 -32.78
N MET A 192 -18.81 -26.78 -33.54
CA MET A 192 -18.35 -25.51 -32.97
C MET A 192 -19.51 -24.67 -32.43
N TYR A 193 -20.62 -24.58 -33.16
CA TYR A 193 -21.82 -23.86 -32.70
C TYR A 193 -22.39 -24.46 -31.42
N CYS A 194 -22.43 -25.80 -31.31
CA CYS A 194 -22.89 -26.48 -30.11
C CYS A 194 -21.97 -26.27 -28.90
N VAL A 195 -20.66 -26.03 -29.11
CA VAL A 195 -19.70 -25.78 -28.02
C VAL A 195 -19.73 -24.31 -27.58
N GLU A 196 -20.03 -23.38 -28.47
CA GLU A 196 -20.09 -21.94 -28.17
C GLU A 196 -21.35 -21.52 -27.38
N TYR A 197 -22.44 -22.29 -27.50
CA TYR A 197 -23.75 -21.99 -26.88
C TYR A 197 -24.15 -22.95 -25.74
N ARG A 198 -23.20 -23.68 -25.16
CA ARG A 198 -23.43 -24.61 -24.04
C ARG A 198 -22.75 -24.13 -22.77
#